data_AF-A0A847LIZ5-F1
#
_entry.id   AF-A0A847LIZ5-F1
#
_cell.length_a   1.000
_cell.length_b   1.000
_cell.length_c   1.000
_cell.angle_alpha   90.00
_cell.angle_beta   90.00
_cell.angle_gamma   90.00
#
_symmetry.space_group_name_H-M   'P 1'
#
loop_
_entity.id
_entity.type
_entity.pdbx_description
1 polymer ?
#
loop_
_entity_poly.entity_id
_entity_poly.type
_entity_poly.pdbx_seq_one_letter_code
_entity_poly.pdbx_strand_id
1 'polypeptide(L)'
;MVKTLERFHAFRHCPRCKADVDPHHRFCRQCTFWLARPEVDGLRQVETRPAGNAISEMLGRLVQVIRQFQSSVHFIFLGLSLGAIGTFLLVVMLNSVAPDWVAFGARAQRRSCYANMRVIQGAMEVFLQENRFTPALASDPVQVLFEGGTLSNRPVCPVAGNRYRIPRGSSLQCVGSEGHGLPY
;
A
#
# COMPACT_ATOMS: atom_id res chain seq x y z
N MET A 1 44.23 47.69 -6.07
CA MET A 1 44.14 49.05 -5.46
C MET A 1 42.68 49.47 -5.48
N VAL A 2 42.04 49.53 -4.31
CA VAL A 2 40.67 50.04 -4.19
C VAL A 2 40.78 51.56 -4.28
N LYS A 3 40.36 52.17 -5.39
CA LYS A 3 40.19 53.62 -5.47
C LYS A 3 39.15 54.01 -4.43
N THR A 4 39.58 54.68 -3.36
CA THR A 4 38.69 55.26 -2.37
C THR A 4 37.78 56.25 -3.08
N LEU A 5 36.49 55.93 -3.17
CA LEU A 5 35.43 56.87 -3.58
C LEU A 5 35.72 58.23 -2.94
N GLU A 6 36.10 59.23 -3.74
CA GLU A 6 36.26 60.59 -3.28
C GLU A 6 34.89 61.06 -2.77
N ARG A 7 34.71 61.03 -1.44
CA ARG A 7 33.43 61.34 -0.78
C ARG A 7 33.12 62.83 -0.73
N PHE A 8 34.02 63.68 -1.21
CA PHE A 8 33.97 65.13 -1.03
C PHE A 8 34.12 65.83 -2.39
N HIS A 9 33.33 66.87 -2.62
CA HIS A 9 33.43 67.72 -3.81
C HIS A 9 34.18 69.01 -3.47
N ALA A 10 34.87 69.60 -4.46
CA ALA A 10 35.61 70.86 -4.27
C ALA A 10 34.74 72.13 -4.31
N PHE A 11 33.44 72.01 -4.62
CA PHE A 11 32.57 73.18 -4.79
C PHE A 11 32.17 73.83 -3.46
N ARG A 12 32.33 75.16 -3.34
CA ARG A 12 31.70 75.99 -2.27
C ARG A 12 30.28 76.45 -2.62
N HIS A 13 30.01 76.63 -3.91
CA HIS A 13 28.69 77.03 -4.43
C HIS A 13 28.23 76.03 -5.49
N CYS A 14 26.92 75.77 -5.54
CA CYS A 14 26.34 74.90 -6.55
C CYS A 14 26.59 75.50 -7.95
N PRO A 15 27.17 74.74 -8.90
CA PRO A 15 27.42 75.26 -10.25
C PRO A 15 26.13 75.61 -11.00
N ARG A 16 24.99 74.98 -10.63
CA ARG A 16 23.71 75.16 -11.29
C ARG A 16 22.87 76.30 -10.73
N CYS A 17 22.66 76.36 -9.42
CA CYS A 17 21.78 77.36 -8.78
C CYS A 17 22.51 78.39 -7.93
N LYS A 18 23.85 78.35 -7.87
CA LYS A 18 24.72 79.28 -7.14
C LYS A 18 24.51 79.35 -5.62
N ALA A 19 23.67 78.50 -5.04
CA ALA A 19 23.50 78.40 -3.60
C ALA A 19 24.73 77.78 -2.91
N ASP A 20 24.95 78.16 -1.65
CA ASP A 20 26.01 77.59 -0.82
C ASP A 20 25.81 76.10 -0.59
N VAL A 21 26.88 75.34 -0.75
CA VAL A 21 26.86 73.88 -0.56
C VAL A 21 27.97 73.46 0.39
N ASP A 22 27.59 72.67 1.39
CA ASP A 22 28.49 72.09 2.38
C ASP A 22 29.38 71.00 1.73
N PRO A 23 30.69 70.92 2.03
CA PRO A 23 31.61 69.90 1.49
C PRO A 23 31.15 68.44 1.63
N HIS A 24 30.25 68.17 2.58
CA HIS A 24 29.71 66.83 2.83
C HIS A 24 28.49 66.48 1.95
N HIS A 25 27.93 67.43 1.19
CA HIS A 25 26.73 67.20 0.40
C HIS A 25 27.03 66.54 -0.95
N ARG A 26 26.51 65.33 -1.18
CA ARG A 26 26.66 64.67 -2.50
C ARG A 26 25.83 65.31 -3.61
N PHE A 27 24.76 66.01 -3.24
CA PHE A 27 23.88 66.73 -4.14
C PHE A 27 23.47 68.09 -3.56
N CYS A 28 23.18 69.05 -4.42
CA CYS A 28 22.67 70.34 -4.01
C CYS A 28 21.24 70.21 -3.48
N ARG A 29 20.98 70.68 -2.26
CA ARG A 29 19.64 70.57 -1.62
C ARG A 29 18.55 71.39 -2.32
N GLN A 30 18.91 72.44 -3.04
CA GLN A 30 17.94 73.29 -3.74
C GLN A 30 17.53 72.78 -5.13
N CYS A 31 18.48 72.27 -5.92
CA CYS A 31 18.25 71.94 -7.33
C CYS A 31 18.65 70.50 -7.71
N THR A 32 18.94 69.67 -6.71
CA THR A 32 19.30 68.24 -6.82
C THR A 32 20.48 67.94 -7.76
N PHE A 33 21.29 68.94 -8.09
CA PHE A 33 22.50 68.76 -8.90
C PHE A 33 23.54 67.90 -8.17
N TRP A 34 24.13 66.93 -8.86
CA TRP A 34 25.14 66.02 -8.31
C TRP A 34 26.49 66.73 -8.17
N LEU A 35 26.96 66.91 -6.93
CA LEU A 35 28.22 67.61 -6.62
C LEU A 35 29.41 66.63 -6.58
N ALA A 36 29.18 65.40 -6.11
CA ALA A 36 30.16 64.31 -6.12
C ALA A 36 29.54 63.09 -6.81
N ARG A 37 29.73 62.98 -8.13
CA ARG A 37 29.26 61.81 -8.91
C ARG A 37 30.29 60.68 -8.75
N PRO A 38 29.89 59.47 -8.29
CA PRO A 38 30.81 58.34 -8.25
C PRO A 38 31.26 57.98 -9.68
N GLU A 39 32.55 57.68 -9.88
CA GLU A 39 33.05 57.08 -11.13
C GLU A 39 32.23 55.82 -11.42
N VAL A 40 31.77 55.68 -12.66
CA VAL A 40 30.82 54.65 -13.11
C VAL A 40 31.39 53.23 -12.94
N ASP A 41 32.70 53.11 -12.73
CA ASP A 41 33.49 51.87 -12.64
C ASP A 41 33.16 50.95 -11.44
N GLY A 42 32.24 51.35 -10.55
CA GLY A 42 31.83 50.54 -9.39
C GLY A 42 30.33 50.25 -9.29
N LEU A 43 29.52 50.71 -10.24
CA LEU A 43 28.10 50.37 -10.25
C LEU A 43 27.96 48.93 -10.75
N ARG A 44 27.60 48.01 -9.86
CA ARG A 44 27.18 46.66 -10.25
C ARG A 44 26.02 46.84 -11.23
N GLN A 45 26.29 46.65 -12.52
CA GLN A 45 25.24 46.59 -13.52
C GLN A 45 24.32 45.45 -13.07
N VAL A 46 23.08 45.80 -12.71
CA VAL A 46 22.04 44.80 -12.58
C VAL A 46 21.83 44.32 -14.02
N GLU A 47 22.46 43.20 -14.37
CA GLU A 47 22.25 42.56 -15.65
C GLU A 47 20.74 42.43 -15.85
N THR A 48 20.19 43.22 -16.77
CA THR A 48 18.82 43.03 -17.22
C THR A 48 18.82 41.69 -17.95
N ARG A 49 18.34 40.66 -17.25
CA ARG A 49 18.17 39.30 -17.75
C ARG A 49 17.53 39.39 -19.16
N PRO A 50 18.15 38.84 -20.21
CA PRO A 50 17.56 38.87 -21.54
C PRO A 50 16.19 38.20 -21.46
N ALA A 51 15.18 38.82 -22.06
CA ALA A 51 13.81 38.30 -22.09
C ALA A 51 13.82 36.93 -22.77
N GLY A 52 13.89 35.87 -21.95
CA GLY A 52 13.81 34.50 -22.41
C GLY A 52 12.36 34.18 -22.75
N ASN A 53 12.15 33.35 -23.77
CA ASN A 53 10.85 32.84 -24.14
C ASN A 53 10.11 32.35 -22.87
N ALA A 54 8.81 32.64 -22.72
CA ALA A 54 8.07 32.38 -21.47
C ALA A 54 8.24 30.95 -20.91
N ILE A 55 8.47 29.97 -21.80
CA ILE A 55 8.74 28.57 -21.47
C ILE A 55 10.10 28.39 -20.78
N SER A 56 11.17 29.07 -21.23
CA SER A 56 12.49 28.96 -20.61
C SER A 56 12.55 29.67 -19.25
N GLU A 57 11.78 30.75 -19.05
CA GLU A 57 11.60 31.35 -17.74
C GLU A 57 10.81 30.47 -16.79
N MET A 58 9.73 29.83 -17.27
CA MET A 58 8.94 28.89 -16.48
C MET A 58 9.77 27.67 -16.09
N LEU A 59 10.52 27.07 -17.01
CA LEU A 59 11.45 25.96 -16.73
C LEU A 59 12.58 26.38 -15.79
N GLY A 60 13.15 27.58 -15.95
CA GLY A 60 14.19 28.10 -15.06
C GLY A 60 13.70 28.29 -13.62
N ARG A 61 12.48 28.82 -13.45
CA ARG A 61 11.82 28.90 -12.12
C ARG A 61 11.54 27.52 -11.55
N LEU A 62 11.04 26.59 -12.38
CA LEU A 62 10.76 25.22 -11.96
C LEU A 62 12.03 24.49 -11.51
N VAL A 63 13.15 24.65 -12.23
CA VAL A 63 14.46 24.07 -11.88
C VAL A 63 15.02 24.69 -10.59
N GLN A 64 14.84 26.00 -10.36
CA GLN A 64 15.23 26.63 -9.11
C GLN A 64 14.41 26.13 -7.91
N VAL A 65 13.10 25.97 -8.10
CA VAL A 65 12.22 25.35 -7.10
C VAL A 65 12.65 23.90 -6.84
N ILE A 66 12.88 23.10 -7.89
CA ILE A 66 13.34 21.71 -7.75
C ILE A 66 14.69 21.63 -7.02
N ARG A 67 15.64 22.55 -7.28
CA ARG A 67 16.91 22.62 -6.54
C ARG A 67 16.71 22.97 -5.06
N GLN A 68 15.78 23.86 -4.73
CA GLN A 68 15.43 24.16 -3.34
C GLN A 68 14.75 22.96 -2.65
N PHE A 69 14.05 22.13 -3.41
CA PHE A 69 13.36 20.92 -2.94
C PHE A 69 14.16 19.63 -3.20
N GLN A 70 15.45 19.71 -3.54
CA GLN A 70 16.24 18.53 -3.88
C GLN A 70 16.27 17.50 -2.74
N SER A 71 16.27 17.98 -1.48
CA SER A 71 16.15 17.12 -0.31
C SER A 71 14.77 16.44 -0.21
N SER A 72 13.66 17.12 -0.52
CA SER A 72 12.31 16.55 -0.44
C SER A 72 12.05 15.51 -1.53
N VAL A 73 12.63 15.68 -2.72
CA VAL A 73 12.50 14.70 -3.82
C VAL A 73 13.10 13.36 -3.41
N HIS A 74 14.26 13.36 -2.73
CA HIS A 74 14.87 12.13 -2.22
C HIS A 74 13.97 11.41 -1.20
N PHE A 75 13.30 12.15 -0.31
CA PHE A 75 12.36 11.55 0.65
C PHE A 75 11.14 10.91 -0.02
N ILE A 76 10.63 11.50 -1.10
CA ILE A 76 9.51 10.93 -1.87
C ILE A 76 9.94 9.60 -2.52
N PHE A 77 11.10 9.58 -3.19
CA PHE A 77 11.60 8.36 -3.80
C PHE A 77 11.90 7.27 -2.78
N LEU A 78 12.48 7.64 -1.64
CA LEU A 78 12.77 6.71 -0.54
C LEU A 78 11.48 6.16 0.09
N GLY A 79 10.47 7.00 0.27
CA GLY A 79 9.16 6.58 0.75
C GLY A 79 8.45 5.63 -0.22
N LEU A 80 8.49 5.92 -1.52
CA LEU A 80 7.91 5.05 -2.55
C LEU A 80 8.63 3.71 -2.64
N SER A 81 9.97 3.70 -2.57
CA SER A 81 10.74 2.45 -2.62
C SER A 81 10.51 1.59 -1.38
N LEU A 82 10.52 2.18 -0.18
CA LEU A 82 10.17 1.47 1.06
C LEU A 82 8.73 0.93 1.02
N GLY A 83 7.78 1.73 0.51
CA GLY A 83 6.39 1.30 0.32
C GLY A 83 6.28 0.11 -0.62
N ALA A 84 6.94 0.17 -1.79
CA ALA A 84 6.93 -0.91 -2.78
C ALA A 84 7.61 -2.19 -2.25
N ILE A 85 8.73 -2.06 -1.52
CA ILE A 85 9.39 -3.21 -0.89
C ILE A 85 8.49 -3.82 0.18
N GLY A 86 7.85 -2.99 1.02
CA GLY A 86 6.94 -3.45 2.06
C GLY A 86 5.73 -4.19 1.51
N THR A 87 5.09 -3.67 0.46
CA THR A 87 3.95 -4.36 -0.18
C THR A 87 4.37 -5.64 -0.88
N PHE A 88 5.53 -5.66 -1.53
CA PHE A 88 6.09 -6.87 -2.13
C PHE A 88 6.34 -7.96 -1.08
N LEU A 89 6.97 -7.62 0.04
CA LEU A 89 7.20 -8.56 1.14
C LEU A 89 5.90 -9.11 1.73
N LEU A 90 4.89 -8.25 1.88
CA LEU A 90 3.56 -8.67 2.33
C LEU A 90 2.92 -9.68 1.37
N VAL A 91 2.98 -9.43 0.06
CA VAL A 91 2.44 -10.35 -0.96
C VAL A 91 3.18 -11.69 -0.92
N VAL A 92 4.51 -11.68 -0.80
CA VAL A 92 5.31 -12.90 -0.68
C VAL A 92 4.92 -13.71 0.57
N MET A 93 4.75 -13.04 1.72
CA MET A 93 4.28 -13.67 2.97
C MET A 93 2.87 -14.25 2.84
N LEU A 94 1.94 -13.52 2.24
CA LEU A 94 0.59 -14.02 2.00
C LEU A 94 0.61 -15.24 1.08
N ASN A 95 1.42 -15.21 0.03
CA ASN A 95 1.49 -16.31 -0.94
C ASN A 95 2.19 -17.56 -0.37
N SER A 96 3.13 -17.40 0.58
CA SER A 96 3.77 -18.54 1.25
C SER A 96 2.85 -19.21 2.29
N VAL A 97 2.00 -18.43 2.96
CA VAL A 97 1.10 -18.93 4.03
C VAL A 97 -0.25 -19.39 3.48
N ALA A 98 -0.77 -18.77 2.42
CA ALA A 98 -2.06 -19.10 1.82
C ALA A 98 -2.27 -20.58 1.43
N PRO A 99 -1.33 -21.31 0.80
CA PRO A 99 -1.61 -22.66 0.30
C PRO A 99 -1.97 -23.66 1.41
N ASP A 100 -1.38 -23.51 2.60
CA ASP A 100 -1.71 -24.36 3.74
C ASP A 100 -3.12 -24.08 4.27
N TRP A 101 -3.57 -22.82 4.18
CA TRP A 101 -4.85 -22.39 4.73
C TRP A 101 -6.03 -22.88 3.89
N VAL A 102 -5.87 -22.87 2.57
CA VAL A 102 -6.89 -23.35 1.63
C VAL A 102 -7.08 -24.87 1.75
N ALA A 103 -6.03 -25.62 2.11
CA ALA A 103 -6.10 -27.08 2.24
C ALA A 103 -6.74 -27.58 3.55
N PHE A 104 -6.93 -26.71 4.57
CA PHE A 104 -7.57 -27.14 5.82
C PHE A 104 -8.99 -27.64 5.61
N GLY A 105 -9.74 -27.04 4.68
CA GLY A 105 -11.12 -27.44 4.37
C GLY A 105 -11.19 -28.90 3.96
N ALA A 106 -10.49 -29.30 2.90
CA ALA A 106 -10.54 -30.65 2.37
C ALA A 106 -10.04 -31.71 3.38
N ARG A 107 -8.98 -31.40 4.14
CA ARG A 107 -8.46 -32.33 5.17
C ARG A 107 -9.42 -32.47 6.34
N ALA A 108 -10.02 -31.37 6.80
CA ALA A 108 -11.02 -31.39 7.87
C ALA A 108 -12.29 -32.13 7.43
N GLN A 109 -12.76 -31.91 6.21
CA GLN A 109 -13.89 -32.62 5.61
C GLN A 109 -13.67 -34.13 5.54
N ARG A 110 -12.48 -34.58 5.10
CA ARG A 110 -12.14 -36.02 5.08
C ARG A 110 -12.16 -36.62 6.48
N ARG A 111 -11.60 -35.93 7.48
CA ARG A 111 -11.56 -36.40 8.86
C ARG A 111 -12.94 -36.46 9.50
N SER A 112 -13.80 -35.46 9.27
CA SER A 112 -15.17 -35.48 9.80
C SER A 112 -16.02 -36.53 9.10
N CYS A 113 -15.86 -36.72 7.79
CA CYS A 113 -16.54 -37.80 7.06
C CYS A 113 -16.15 -39.18 7.62
N TYR A 114 -14.85 -39.42 7.85
CA TYR A 114 -14.36 -40.66 8.45
C TYR A 114 -14.89 -40.86 9.88
N ALA A 115 -14.88 -39.82 10.71
CA ALA A 115 -15.43 -39.87 12.06
C ALA A 115 -16.92 -40.23 12.06
N ASN A 116 -17.70 -39.60 11.18
CA ASN A 116 -19.12 -39.91 11.02
C ASN A 116 -19.34 -41.37 10.59
N MET A 117 -18.56 -41.88 9.63
CA MET A 117 -18.67 -43.28 9.21
C MET A 117 -18.43 -44.25 10.36
N ARG A 118 -17.45 -43.98 11.22
CA ARG A 118 -17.16 -44.81 12.40
C ARG A 118 -18.30 -44.79 13.42
N VAL A 119 -18.90 -43.61 13.66
CA VAL A 119 -20.07 -43.48 14.54
C VAL A 119 -21.27 -44.26 13.99
N ILE A 120 -21.54 -44.14 12.68
CA ILE A 120 -22.63 -44.87 12.02
C ILE A 120 -22.39 -46.38 12.09
N GLN A 121 -21.15 -46.85 11.85
CA GLN A 121 -20.81 -48.27 11.97
C GLN A 121 -21.05 -48.81 13.38
N GLY A 122 -20.57 -48.10 14.41
CA GLY A 122 -20.81 -48.50 15.80
C GLY A 122 -22.30 -48.50 16.18
N ALA A 123 -23.06 -47.49 15.74
CA ALA A 123 -24.50 -47.45 15.93
C ALA A 123 -25.21 -48.61 15.21
N MET A 124 -24.75 -48.96 14.01
CA MET A 124 -25.28 -50.09 13.25
C MET A 124 -25.01 -51.43 13.95
N GLU A 125 -23.82 -51.62 14.50
CA GLU A 125 -23.49 -52.82 15.28
C GLU A 125 -24.43 -53.00 16.46
N VAL A 126 -24.67 -51.93 17.24
CA VAL A 126 -25.62 -51.96 18.37
C VAL A 126 -27.05 -52.21 17.87
N PHE A 127 -27.50 -51.51 16.84
CA PHE A 127 -28.85 -51.68 16.29
C PHE A 127 -29.10 -53.12 15.82
N LEU A 128 -28.10 -53.77 15.21
CA LEU A 128 -28.19 -55.13 14.69
C LEU A 128 -28.13 -56.22 15.79
N GLN A 129 -27.80 -55.88 17.04
CA GLN A 129 -27.93 -56.81 18.17
C GLN A 129 -29.40 -57.08 18.49
N GLU A 130 -30.26 -56.08 18.29
CA GLU A 130 -31.69 -56.15 18.64
C GLU A 130 -32.59 -56.29 17.41
N ASN A 131 -32.12 -55.84 16.25
CA ASN A 131 -32.90 -55.77 15.02
C ASN A 131 -32.24 -56.57 13.88
N ARG A 132 -33.06 -57.01 12.91
CA ARG A 132 -32.54 -57.65 11.69
C ARG A 132 -32.08 -56.59 10.69
N PHE A 133 -31.12 -56.96 9.86
CA PHE A 133 -30.69 -56.12 8.74
C PHE A 133 -31.84 -55.93 7.75
N THR A 134 -32.18 -54.68 7.43
CA THR A 134 -33.27 -54.34 6.49
C THR A 134 -32.72 -53.64 5.23
N PRO A 135 -33.43 -53.73 4.08
CA PRO A 135 -33.07 -52.96 2.90
C PRO A 135 -33.05 -51.44 3.12
N ALA A 136 -33.92 -50.95 4.03
CA ALA A 136 -33.97 -49.55 4.42
C ALA A 136 -32.67 -49.10 5.10
N LEU A 137 -32.14 -49.93 6.01
CA LEU A 137 -30.85 -49.70 6.68
C LEU A 137 -29.69 -49.66 5.66
N ALA A 138 -29.76 -50.47 4.61
CA ALA A 138 -28.75 -50.45 3.55
C ALA A 138 -28.80 -49.18 2.68
N SER A 139 -30.00 -48.67 2.39
CA SER A 139 -30.20 -47.48 1.54
C SER A 139 -29.93 -46.17 2.26
N ASP A 140 -30.41 -46.03 3.50
CA ASP A 140 -30.25 -44.83 4.32
C ASP A 140 -30.04 -45.23 5.79
N PRO A 141 -28.81 -45.64 6.16
CA PRO A 141 -28.50 -46.07 7.51
C PRO A 141 -28.71 -44.95 8.52
N VAL A 142 -28.47 -43.69 8.14
CA VAL A 142 -28.55 -42.56 9.07
C VAL A 142 -29.99 -42.32 9.52
N GLN A 143 -30.94 -42.32 8.57
CA GLN A 143 -32.36 -42.14 8.91
C GLN A 143 -32.86 -43.26 9.83
N VAL A 144 -32.59 -44.52 9.47
CA VAL A 144 -33.08 -45.70 10.22
C VAL A 144 -32.50 -45.73 11.63
N LEU A 145 -31.20 -45.47 11.78
CA LEU A 145 -30.53 -45.48 13.09
C LEU A 145 -30.94 -44.29 13.97
N PHE A 146 -31.29 -43.15 13.37
CA PHE A 146 -31.83 -42.01 14.10
C PHE A 146 -33.27 -42.26 14.57
N GLU A 147 -34.13 -42.79 13.70
CA GLU A 147 -35.51 -43.17 14.06
C GLU A 147 -35.54 -44.31 15.10
N GLY A 148 -34.58 -45.24 15.02
CA GLY A 148 -34.39 -46.29 16.02
C GLY A 148 -33.80 -45.81 17.35
N GLY A 149 -33.45 -44.52 17.48
CA GLY A 149 -32.89 -43.95 18.70
C GLY A 149 -31.43 -44.34 19.01
N THR A 150 -30.76 -45.07 18.11
CA THR A 150 -29.36 -45.48 18.29
C THR A 150 -28.38 -44.34 17.99
N LEU A 151 -28.77 -43.39 17.13
CA LEU A 151 -28.03 -42.15 16.89
C LEU A 151 -28.75 -40.96 17.53
N SER A 152 -28.04 -40.19 18.37
CA SER A 152 -28.60 -38.98 18.98
C SER A 152 -28.81 -37.85 17.98
N ASN A 153 -27.97 -37.76 16.96
CA ASN A 153 -28.01 -36.73 15.92
C ASN A 153 -27.84 -37.36 14.54
N ARG A 154 -28.31 -36.68 13.49
CA ARG A 154 -28.15 -37.13 12.10
C ARG A 154 -26.79 -36.66 11.55
N PRO A 155 -25.76 -37.51 11.47
CA PRO A 155 -24.50 -37.14 10.82
C PRO A 155 -24.73 -36.80 9.36
N VAL A 156 -24.30 -35.60 8.95
CA VAL A 156 -24.34 -35.15 7.56
C VAL A 156 -22.92 -35.14 7.01
N CYS A 157 -22.78 -35.60 5.78
CA CYS A 157 -21.51 -35.53 5.07
C CYS A 157 -21.14 -34.05 4.83
N PRO A 158 -19.90 -33.62 5.10
CA PRO A 158 -19.53 -32.21 4.97
C PRO A 158 -19.40 -31.76 3.50
N VAL A 159 -19.35 -32.68 2.54
CA VAL A 159 -19.39 -32.37 1.11
C VAL A 159 -20.81 -32.47 0.60
N ALA A 160 -21.27 -31.38 -0.02
CA ALA A 160 -22.62 -31.27 -0.54
C ALA A 160 -22.89 -32.35 -1.59
N GLY A 161 -24.05 -33.01 -1.48
CA GLY A 161 -24.48 -34.05 -2.41
C GLY A 161 -24.07 -35.47 -2.02
N ASN A 162 -23.20 -35.64 -1.02
CA ASN A 162 -22.78 -36.94 -0.56
C ASN A 162 -23.68 -37.50 0.54
N ARG A 163 -23.86 -38.82 0.55
CA ARG A 163 -24.68 -39.55 1.53
C ARG A 163 -24.03 -40.86 1.94
N TYR A 164 -24.31 -41.31 3.15
CA TYR A 164 -23.82 -42.59 3.64
C TYR A 164 -24.73 -43.71 3.16
N ARG A 165 -24.16 -44.76 2.57
CA ARG A 165 -24.90 -45.92 2.05
C ARG A 165 -24.08 -47.19 2.22
N ILE A 166 -24.75 -48.34 2.23
CA ILE A 166 -24.12 -49.66 2.22
C ILE A 166 -24.40 -50.30 0.85
N PRO A 167 -23.48 -50.21 -0.13
CA PRO A 167 -23.60 -50.94 -1.38
C PRO A 167 -23.65 -52.46 -1.12
N ARG A 168 -24.33 -53.21 -2.00
CA ARG A 168 -24.53 -54.66 -1.84
C ARG A 168 -23.18 -55.37 -1.64
N GLY A 169 -23.02 -56.07 -0.52
CA GLY A 169 -21.83 -56.86 -0.22
C GLY A 169 -20.59 -56.05 0.19
N SER A 170 -20.75 -54.77 0.52
CA SER A 170 -19.64 -53.90 0.93
C SER A 170 -19.90 -53.24 2.29
N SER A 171 -18.86 -52.67 2.88
CA SER A 171 -18.95 -51.87 4.10
C SER A 171 -19.66 -50.54 3.86
N LEU A 172 -20.04 -49.86 4.95
CA LEU A 172 -20.55 -48.48 4.90
C LEU A 172 -19.59 -47.59 4.10
N GLN A 173 -20.11 -46.86 3.12
CA GLN A 173 -19.35 -45.94 2.29
C GLN A 173 -20.06 -44.58 2.19
N CYS A 174 -19.27 -43.53 2.02
CA CYS A 174 -19.77 -42.22 1.63
C CYS A 174 -19.85 -42.16 0.10
N VAL A 175 -21.06 -42.18 -0.45
CA VAL A 175 -21.32 -42.17 -1.90
C VAL A 175 -21.79 -40.79 -2.33
N GLY A 176 -21.22 -40.24 -3.41
CA GLY A 176 -21.67 -38.98 -4.00
C GLY A 176 -20.74 -38.45 -5.08
N SER A 177 -20.79 -37.15 -5.35
CA SER A 177 -20.10 -36.49 -6.48
C SER A 177 -18.58 -36.56 -6.36
N GLU A 178 -18.05 -36.49 -5.15
CA GLU A 178 -16.62 -36.60 -4.87
C GLU A 178 -16.37 -37.66 -3.79
N GLY A 179 -15.64 -38.72 -4.15
CA GLY A 179 -15.16 -39.71 -3.19
C GLY A 179 -14.19 -39.05 -2.21
N HIS A 180 -14.63 -38.79 -0.99
CA HIS A 180 -13.78 -38.27 0.07
C HIS A 180 -14.00 -39.09 1.34
N GLY A 181 -12.94 -39.77 1.72
CA GLY A 181 -12.89 -40.72 2.82
C GLY A 181 -11.48 -41.28 2.83
N LEU A 182 -11.00 -41.68 4.00
CA LEU A 182 -9.76 -42.45 4.04
C LEU A 182 -10.06 -43.83 3.45
N PRO A 183 -9.23 -44.36 2.53
CA PRO A 183 -9.36 -45.76 2.16
C PRO A 183 -9.23 -46.60 3.43
N TYR A 184 -10.21 -47.48 3.64
CA TYR A 184 -10.17 -48.50 4.67
C TYR A 184 -9.16 -49.59 4.31
#